data_AF-A0A956ZB32-F1
#
_entry.id   AF-A0A956ZB32-F1
#
_cell.length_a   1.000
_cell.length_b   1.000
_cell.length_c   1.000
_cell.angle_alpha   90.00
_cell.angle_beta   90.00
_cell.angle_gamma   90.00
#
_symmetry.space_group_name_H-M   'P 1'
#
loop_
_entity.id
_entity.type
_entity.pdbx_description
1 polymer ?
#
loop_
_entity_poly.entity_id
_entity_poly.type
_entity_poly.pdbx_seq_one_letter_code
_entity_poly.pdbx_strand_id
1 'polypeptide(L)'
;MTLSRELQETLKRSYEQAKARRHEFITLEHILLELTYDPDASEVLTGCGVDLERLRTSLEDFIDENMPPIDSEYLAEPQYS
;
A
#
# COMPACT_ATOMS: atom_id res chain seq x y z
N MET A 1 -22.81 3.14 -3.86
CA MET A 1 -21.62 3.93 -3.55
C MET A 1 -20.55 3.52 -4.54
N THR A 2 -20.17 4.42 -5.45
CA THR A 2 -19.10 4.15 -6.43
C THR A 2 -17.83 4.76 -5.86
N LEU A 3 -16.77 3.96 -5.78
CA LEU A 3 -15.46 4.44 -5.38
C LEU A 3 -14.95 5.41 -6.46
N SER A 4 -14.28 6.50 -6.08
CA SER A 4 -13.66 7.38 -7.07
C SER A 4 -12.59 6.60 -7.84
N ARG A 5 -12.35 7.00 -9.09
CA ARG A 5 -11.40 6.32 -9.97
C ARG A 5 -9.98 6.38 -9.39
N GLU A 6 -9.65 7.52 -8.82
CA GLU A 6 -8.39 7.88 -8.20
C GLU A 6 -8.09 6.97 -7.00
N LEU A 7 -9.12 6.72 -6.17
CA LEU A 7 -9.00 5.81 -5.04
C LEU A 7 -8.92 4.34 -5.48
N GLN A 8 -9.63 3.94 -6.54
CA GLN A 8 -9.45 2.60 -7.14
C GLN A 8 -8.02 2.39 -7.66
N GLU A 9 -7.46 3.40 -8.32
CA GLU A 9 -6.08 3.35 -8.83
C GLU A 9 -5.07 3.27 -7.67
N THR A 10 -5.28 4.03 -6.60
CA THR A 10 -4.47 3.98 -5.37
C THR A 10 -4.51 2.60 -4.72
N LEU A 11 -5.69 1.99 -4.57
CA LEU A 11 -5.82 0.64 -4.03
C LEU A 11 -5.10 -0.40 -4.88
N LYS A 12 -5.18 -0.27 -6.21
CA LYS A 12 -4.48 -1.17 -7.13
C LYS A 12 -2.97 -1.06 -6.97
N ARG A 13 -2.41 0.15 -6.89
CA ARG A 13 -0.96 0.35 -6.66
C ARG A 13 -0.53 -0.25 -5.33
N SER A 14 -1.33 -0.04 -4.28
CA SER A 14 -1.07 -0.57 -2.93
C SER A 14 -1.00 -2.11 -2.93
N TYR A 15 -1.89 -2.73 -3.70
CA TYR A 15 -1.93 -4.18 -3.87
C TYR A 15 -0.70 -4.72 -4.61
N GLU A 16 -0.32 -4.10 -5.73
CA GLU A 16 0.88 -4.52 -6.47
C GLU A 16 2.15 -4.36 -5.63
N GLN A 17 2.24 -3.32 -4.79
CA GLN A 17 3.35 -3.10 -3.87
C GLN A 17 3.43 -4.19 -2.78
N ALA A 18 2.32 -4.48 -2.10
CA ALA A 18 2.26 -5.55 -1.11
C ALA A 18 2.63 -6.91 -1.73
N LYS A 19 2.14 -7.18 -2.95
CA LYS A 19 2.48 -8.39 -3.71
C LYS A 19 3.96 -8.45 -4.10
N ALA A 20 4.55 -7.34 -4.55
CA ALA A 20 5.96 -7.26 -4.91
C ALA A 20 6.86 -7.53 -3.70
N ARG A 21 6.48 -7.04 -2.52
CA ARG A 21 7.14 -7.32 -1.24
C ARG A 21 6.78 -8.68 -0.64
N ARG A 22 5.90 -9.46 -1.29
CA ARG A 22 5.39 -10.76 -0.83
C ARG A 22 4.78 -10.67 0.57
N HIS A 23 4.03 -9.62 0.84
CA HIS A 23 3.25 -9.51 2.05
C HIS A 23 1.97 -10.33 1.91
N GLU A 24 1.61 -11.06 2.96
CA GLU A 24 0.41 -11.89 3.00
C GLU A 24 -0.88 -11.05 2.87
N PHE A 25 -0.84 -9.81 3.38
CA PHE A 25 -1.97 -8.91 3.42
C PHE A 25 -1.63 -7.51 2.90
N ILE A 26 -2.64 -6.84 2.35
CA ILE A 26 -2.65 -5.39 2.18
C ILE A 26 -3.20 -4.75 3.44
N THR A 27 -2.52 -3.72 3.93
CA THR A 27 -2.89 -3.01 5.17
C THR A 27 -3.18 -1.53 4.91
N LEU A 28 -3.63 -0.81 5.93
CA LEU A 28 -3.89 0.64 5.82
C LEU A 28 -2.61 1.43 5.58
N GLU A 29 -1.46 0.95 6.05
CA GLU A 29 -0.16 1.60 5.87
C GLU A 29 0.25 1.57 4.39
N HIS A 30 0.01 0.48 3.68
CA HIS A 30 0.22 0.40 2.23
C HIS A 30 -0.65 1.41 1.48
N ILE A 31 -1.93 1.51 1.86
CA ILE A 31 -2.88 2.43 1.25
C ILE A 31 -2.48 3.88 1.54
N LEU A 32 -2.11 4.17 2.78
CA LEU A 32 -1.67 5.51 3.19
C LEU A 32 -0.38 5.91 2.48
N LEU A 33 0.57 4.99 2.32
CA LEU A 33 1.81 5.21 1.56
C LEU A 33 1.47 5.60 0.11
N GLU A 34 0.60 4.85 -0.56
CA GLU A 34 0.18 5.17 -1.93
C GLU A 34 -0.65 6.44 -2.06
N LEU A 35 -1.44 6.79 -1.03
CA LEU A 35 -2.15 8.07 -0.96
C LEU A 35 -1.18 9.25 -0.84
N THR A 36 0.01 9.07 -0.24
CA THR A 36 1.00 10.15 -0.21
C THR A 36 1.49 10.53 -1.62
N TYR A 37 1.36 9.63 -2.61
CA TYR A 37 1.74 9.87 -4.01
C TYR A 37 0.55 10.27 -4.89
N ASP A 38 -0.68 10.20 -4.37
CA ASP A 38 -1.87 10.68 -5.06
C ASP A 38 -1.93 12.22 -4.98
N PRO A 39 -2.03 12.95 -6.11
CA PRO A 39 -1.98 14.41 -6.12
C PRO A 39 -3.01 15.06 -5.20
N ASP A 40 -4.27 14.61 -5.27
CA ASP A 40 -5.37 15.19 -4.50
C ASP A 40 -5.19 14.92 -3.00
N ALA A 41 -4.85 13.69 -2.63
CA ALA A 41 -4.60 13.34 -1.24
C ALA A 41 -3.35 14.04 -0.67
N SER A 42 -2.30 14.18 -1.48
CA SER A 42 -1.06 14.85 -1.08
C SER A 42 -1.28 16.34 -0.78
N GLU A 43 -2.15 17.01 -1.53
CA GLU A 43 -2.56 18.40 -1.28
C GLU A 43 -3.30 18.53 0.06
N VAL A 44 -4.23 17.61 0.33
CA VAL A 44 -4.96 17.59 1.61
C VAL A 44 -4.01 17.34 2.79
N LEU A 45 -3.12 16.35 2.68
CA LEU A 45 -2.16 16.00 3.74
C LEU A 45 -1.20 17.17 4.04
N THR A 46 -0.66 17.81 3.01
CA THR A 46 0.20 18.99 3.19
C THR A 46 -0.57 20.19 3.75
N GLY A 47 -1.83 20.39 3.34
CA GLY A 47 -2.75 21.37 3.93
C GLY A 47 -3.02 21.13 5.42
N CYS A 48 -2.93 19.88 5.88
CA CYS A 48 -2.99 19.50 7.29
C CYS A 48 -1.65 19.65 8.03
N GLY A 49 -0.59 20.12 7.37
CA GLY A 49 0.74 20.30 7.95
C GLY A 49 1.57 19.01 8.05
N VAL A 50 1.21 17.98 7.26
CA VAL A 50 1.97 16.73 7.20
C VAL A 50 3.22 16.92 6.35
N ASP A 51 4.37 16.51 6.89
CA ASP A 51 5.60 16.31 6.13
C ASP A 51 5.53 14.97 5.39
N LEU A 52 5.31 15.03 4.06
CA LEU A 52 5.12 13.84 3.25
C LEU A 52 6.37 12.98 3.12
N GLU A 53 7.56 13.56 3.07
CA GLU A 53 8.78 12.77 2.96
C GLU A 53 9.00 11.98 4.25
N ARG A 54 8.89 12.65 5.40
CA ARG A 54 9.01 12.00 6.69
C ARG A 54 7.93 10.93 6.90
N LEU A 55 6.69 11.19 6.47
CA LEU A 55 5.59 10.21 6.57
C LEU A 55 5.88 8.97 5.72
N ARG A 56 6.33 9.14 4.47
CA ARG A 56 6.68 8.04 3.58
C ARG A 56 7.76 7.15 4.17
N THR A 57 8.87 7.74 4.63
CA THR A 57 9.95 6.99 5.27
C THR A 57 9.43 6.22 6.49
N SER A 58 8.64 6.87 7.35
CA SER A 58 8.08 6.20 8.55
C SER A 58 7.17 5.03 8.20
N LEU A 59 6.39 5.14 7.11
CA LEU A 59 5.49 4.07 6.65
C LEU A 59 6.28 2.94 5.99
N GLU A 60 7.29 3.25 5.19
CA GLU A 60 8.17 2.26 4.57
C GLU A 60 8.91 1.45 5.63
N ASP A 61 9.53 2.13 6.60
CA ASP A 61 10.22 1.49 7.73
C ASP A 61 9.24 0.60 8.53
N PHE A 62 8.05 1.12 8.84
CA PHE A 62 7.05 0.33 9.57
C PHE A 62 6.62 -0.93 8.80
N ILE A 63 6.37 -0.79 7.50
CA ILE A 63 5.98 -1.91 6.64
C ILE A 63 7.09 -2.96 6.61
N ASP A 64 8.33 -2.55 6.39
CA ASP A 64 9.46 -3.47 6.28
C ASP A 64 9.83 -4.15 7.61
N GLU A 65 9.63 -3.46 8.74
CA GLU A 65 9.89 -4.02 10.08
C GLU A 65 8.78 -4.97 10.55
N ASN A 66 7.52 -4.70 10.21
CA ASN A 66 6.37 -5.39 10.79
C ASN A 66 5.73 -6.43 9.85
N MET A 67 6.10 -6.45 8.56
CA MET A 67 5.60 -7.42 7.60
C MET A 67 6.75 -8.16 6.92
N PRO A 68 7.22 -9.27 7.53
CA PRO A 68 8.20 -10.11 6.85
C PRO A 68 7.59 -10.69 5.56
N PRO A 69 8.38 -10.80 4.48
CA PRO A 69 7.93 -11.46 3.27
C PRO A 69 7.60 -12.92 3.59
N ILE A 70 6.53 -13.45 3.00
CA ILE A 70 6.25 -14.88 3.10
C ILE A 70 7.16 -15.66 2.14
N ASP A 71 7.87 -16.64 2.69
CA ASP A 71 8.62 -17.63 1.91
C ASP A 71 7.63 -18.59 1.24
N SER A 72 7.17 -18.22 0.05
CA SER A 72 6.25 -19.06 -0.69
C SER A 72 6.98 -20.20 -1.42
N GLU A 73 7.08 -21.36 -0.77
CA GLU A 73 7.04 -22.68 -1.44
C GLU A 73 5.58 -23.15 -1.65
N TYR A 74 4.59 -22.33 -1.25
CA TYR A 74 3.15 -22.61 -1.31
C TYR A 74 2.40 -21.70 -2.30
N LEU A 75 2.93 -21.53 -3.52
CA LEU A 75 2.04 -21.32 -4.67
C LEU A 75 1.47 -22.69 -5.03
N ALA A 76 0.52 -23.18 -4.23
CA ALA A 76 -0.25 -24.35 -4.60
C ALA A 76 -0.90 -24.06 -5.96
N GLU A 77 -0.50 -24.83 -6.97
CA GLU A 77 -1.12 -24.78 -8.29
C GLU A 77 -2.65 -24.87 -8.13
N PRO A 78 -3.43 -24.09 -8.88
CA PRO A 78 -4.88 -24.16 -8.79
C PRO A 78 -5.34 -25.58 -9.17
N GLN A 79 -5.76 -26.36 -8.18
CA GLN A 79 -6.48 -27.60 -8.42
C GLN A 79 -7.89 -27.24 -8.91
N TYR A 80 -8.07 -27.33 -10.22
CA TYR A 80 -9.39 -27.41 -10.83
C TYR A 80 -9.97 -28.79 -10.48
N SER A 81 -10.99 -28.82 -9.63
CA SER A 81 -11.94 -29.94 -9.52
C SER A 81 -13.32 -29.49 -10.00
#